data_AF-A0A7T7RH34-F1
#
_entry.id   AF-A0A7T7RH34-F1
#
_cell.length_a   1.000
_cell.length_b   1.000
_cell.length_c   1.000
_cell.angle_alpha   90.00
_cell.angle_beta   90.00
_cell.angle_gamma   90.00
#
_symmetry.space_group_name_H-M   'P 1'
#
loop_
_entity.id
_entity.type
_entity.pdbx_description
1 polymer ?
#
loop_
_entity_poly.entity_id
_entity_poly.type
_entity_poly.pdbx_seq_one_letter_code
_entity_poly.pdbx_strand_id
1 'polypeptide(L)' 'MSRSPEDAWEILVTVSQHSNSKLRDVAEEAVATTPRQEPLPEEFQQCLAAASAVRRRG' A
#
# COMPACT_ATOMS: atom_id res chain seq x y z
N MET A 1 12.67 10.90 -0.37
CA MET A 1 11.87 10.09 -1.31
C MET A 1 10.40 10.48 -1.14
N SER A 2 9.96 11.56 -1.78
CA SER A 2 8.54 11.93 -1.81
C SER A 2 7.90 11.16 -2.96
N ARG A 3 7.12 10.11 -2.67
CA ARG A 3 6.27 9.48 -3.69
C ARG A 3 5.19 10.49 -4.06
N SER A 4 4.95 10.69 -5.35
CA SER A 4 3.88 11.57 -5.78
C SER A 4 2.52 10.97 -5.38
N PRO A 5 1.45 11.78 -5.27
CA PRO A 5 0.11 11.28 -4.99
C PRO A 5 -0.34 10.18 -5.94
N GLU A 6 0.08 10.25 -7.20
CA GLU A 6 -0.19 9.25 -8.24
C GLU A 6 0.54 7.94 -7.95
N ASP A 7 1.79 8.01 -7.46
CA ASP A 7 2.51 6.82 -7.03
C ASP A 7 1.82 6.13 -5.85
N ALA A 8 1.34 6.91 -4.87
CA ALA A 8 0.62 6.39 -3.72
C ALA A 8 -0.71 5.73 -4.11
N TRP A 9 -1.45 6.36 -5.02
CA TRP A 9 -2.70 5.82 -5.55
C TRP A 9 -2.52 4.46 -6.21
N GLU A 10 -1.56 4.33 -7.13
CA GLU A 10 -1.26 3.08 -7.82
C GLU A 10 -0.81 1.95 -6.87
N ILE A 11 -0.11 2.29 -5.78
CA ILE A 11 0.25 1.32 -4.74
C ILE A 11 -1.00 0.78 -4.03
N LEU A 12 -1.94 1.66 -3.65
CA LEU A 12 -3.19 1.25 -3.02
C LEU A 12 -4.04 0.36 -3.93
N VAL A 13 -4.11 0.72 -5.23
CA VAL A 13 -4.79 -0.08 -6.26
C VAL A 13 -4.16 -1.46 -6.38
N THR A 14 -2.83 -1.55 -6.43
CA THR A 14 -2.10 -2.82 -6.54
C THR A 14 -2.35 -3.70 -5.32
N VAL A 15 -2.29 -3.14 -4.11
CA VAL A 15 -2.53 -3.89 -2.86
C VAL A 15 -3.97 -4.39 -2.79
N SER A 16 -4.95 -3.58 -3.18
CA SER A 16 -6.36 -3.98 -3.23
C SER A 16 -6.58 -5.17 -4.17
N GLN A 17 -6.00 -5.13 -5.37
CA GLN A 17 -6.13 -6.22 -6.35
C GLN A 17 -5.48 -7.53 -5.86
N HIS A 18 -4.33 -7.45 -5.20
CA HIS A 18 -3.61 -8.62 -4.72
C HIS A 18 -4.19 -9.24 -3.45
N SER A 19 -4.73 -8.41 -2.55
CA SER A 19 -5.36 -8.88 -1.31
C SER A 19 -6.83 -9.26 -1.47
N ASN A 20 -7.43 -8.97 -2.64
CA ASN A 20 -8.88 -9.06 -2.87
C ASN A 20 -9.70 -8.25 -1.83
N SER A 21 -9.09 -7.19 -1.29
CA SER A 21 -9.72 -6.26 -0.35
C SER A 21 -10.16 -5.01 -1.09
N LYS A 22 -11.19 -4.33 -0.60
CA LYS A 22 -11.64 -3.08 -1.23
C LYS A 22 -10.56 -2.01 -1.04
N LEU A 23 -10.31 -1.22 -2.07
CA LEU A 23 -9.33 -0.12 -2.03
C LEU A 23 -9.58 0.85 -0.88
N ARG A 24 -10.84 1.09 -0.53
CA ARG A 24 -11.23 1.91 0.62
C ARG A 24 -10.72 1.33 1.93
N ASP A 25 -10.87 0.02 2.14
CA ASP A 25 -10.44 -0.65 3.38
C ASP A 25 -8.91 -0.60 3.50
N VAL A 26 -8.19 -0.78 2.39
CA VAL A 26 -6.72 -0.63 2.33
C VAL A 26 -6.28 0.81 2.64
N ALA A 27 -7.00 1.81 2.14
CA ALA A 27 -6.72 3.22 2.42
C ALA A 27 -7.01 3.60 3.87
N GLU A 28 -8.10 3.09 4.45
CA GLU A 28 -8.45 3.29 5.86
C GLU A 28 -7.38 2.69 6.78
N GLU A 29 -6.92 1.46 6.51
CA GLU A 29 -5.83 0.82 7.25
C GLU A 29 -4.49 1.58 7.12
N ALA A 30 -4.17 2.06 5.92
CA ALA A 30 -2.96 2.87 5.68
C ALA A 30 -3.00 4.20 6.45
N VAL A 31 -4.16 4.87 6.48
CA VAL A 31 -4.35 6.11 7.24
C VAL A 31 -4.42 5.83 8.75
N ALA A 32 -4.90 4.68 9.20
CA ALA A 32 -4.93 4.30 10.61
C ALA A 32 -3.53 3.98 11.18
N THR A 33 -2.64 3.40 10.36
CA THR A 33 -1.27 3.02 10.75
C THR A 33 -0.28 4.18 10.69
N THR A 34 -0.49 5.15 9.81
CA THR A 34 0.42 6.30 9.62
C THR A 34 0.60 7.19 10.88
N PRO A 35 -0.45 7.55 11.66
CA PRO A 35 -0.34 8.34 12.88
C PRO A 35 0.25 7.56 14.06
N ARG A 36 0.14 6.22 14.04
CA ARG A 36 0.48 5.36 15.18
C ARG A 36 1.87 4.73 15.10
N GLN A 37 2.55 4.87 13.94
CA GLN A 37 3.75 4.08 13.59
C GLN A 37 3.56 2.57 13.77
N GLU A 38 2.31 2.09 13.78
CA GLU A 38 2.03 0.67 13.87
C GLU A 38 2.21 0.04 12.49
N PRO A 39 2.88 -1.11 12.40
CA PRO A 39 3.02 -1.80 11.14
C PRO A 39 1.64 -2.23 10.61
N LEU A 40 1.42 -2.05 9.30
CA LEU A 40 0.29 -2.65 8.59
C LEU A 40 0.22 -4.16 8.86
N PRO A 41 -0.96 -4.79 8.80
CA PRO A 41 -1.08 -6.25 8.80
C PRO A 41 -0.08 -6.91 7.83
N GLU A 42 0.47 -8.07 8.21
CA GLU A 42 1.60 -8.71 7.50
C GLU A 42 1.28 -8.98 6.03
N GLU A 43 0.04 -9.39 5.74
CA GLU A 43 -0.50 -9.58 4.39
C GLU A 43 -0.43 -8.31 3.53
N PHE A 44 -0.73 -7.15 4.10
CA PHE A 44 -0.60 -5.87 3.40
C PHE A 44 0.86 -5.44 3.26
N GLN A 45 1.73 -5.72 4.24
CA GLN A 45 3.16 -5.46 4.12
C GLN A 45 3.79 -6.25 2.96
N GLN A 46 3.44 -7.52 2.81
CA GLN A 46 3.92 -8.37 1.72
C GLN A 46 3.46 -7.85 0.35
N CYS A 47 2.18 -7.47 0.23
CA CYS A 47 1.63 -6.87 -0.99
C CYS A 47 2.30 -5.53 -1.32
N LEU A 48 2.52 -4.67 -0.32
CA LEU A 48 3.16 -3.37 -0.48
C LEU A 48 4.64 -3.49 -0.89
N ALA A 49 5.36 -4.45 -0.29
CA ALA A 49 6.74 -4.76 -0.65
C ALA A 49 6.84 -5.24 -2.11
N ALA A 50 5.97 -6.16 -2.53
CA ALA A 50 5.90 -6.66 -3.90
C ALA A 50 5.58 -5.53 -4.90
N ALA A 51 4.56 -4.71 -4.62
CA ALA A 51 4.17 -3.58 -5.47
C ALA A 51 5.30 -2.54 -5.62
N SER A 52 6.01 -2.23 -4.53
CA SER A 52 7.14 -1.29 -4.55
C SER A 52 8.39 -1.85 -5.24
N ALA A 53 8.57 -3.18 -5.25
CA ALA A 53 9.68 -3.84 -5.92
C ALA A 53 9.49 -3.89 -7.45
N VAL A 54 8.25 -4.11 -7.92
CA VAL A 54 7.90 -4.02 -9.35
C VAL A 54 8.23 -2.65 -9.91
N ARG A 55 7.99 -1.59 -9.12
CA ARG A 55 8.19 -0.20 -9.56
C ARG A 55 9.62 0.32 -9.45
N ARG A 56 10.50 -0.33 -8.66
CA ARG A 56 11.93 0.04 -8.55
C ARG A 56 12.77 -0.41 -9.76
N ARG A 57 12.20 -1.20 -10.66
CA ARG A 57 12.87 -1.78 -11.83
C ARG A 57 12.43 -1.15 -13.16
N GLY A 58 11.63 -0.08 -13.11
CA GLY A 58 11.19 0.72 -14.25
C GLY A 58 11.88 2.07 -14.30
#